data_AF-A0A6M6E6M1-F1
#
_entry.id   AF-A0A6M6E6M1-F1
#
_cell.length_a   1.000
_cell.length_b   1.000
_cell.length_c   1.000
_cell.angle_alpha   90.00
_cell.angle_beta   90.00
_cell.angle_gamma   90.00
#
_symmetry.space_group_name_H-M   'P 1'
#
loop_
_entity.id
_entity.type
_entity.pdbx_description
1 polymer ?
#
loop_
_entity_poly.entity_id
_entity_poly.type
_entity_poly.pdbx_seq_one_letter_code
_entity_poly.pdbx_strand_id
1 'polypeptide(L)'
;MKPKILLLSNSMLFHFSFCSLYKNEFEVTPYLLRYLNKNLESQAEHFHIQIQEQKRRKLYKKGVLSDPNRIILTNKSIQQVVEQCKNNEYTKIIVEISSGSKEELILLKELNHTKIPVSIFTHSTNDKFLSEAKDLNVNSLFHLTDLFNLKTRF
;
A
#
# COMPACT_ATOMS: atom_id res chain seq x y z
N MET A 1 5.41 18.13 -15.76
CA MET A 1 4.27 17.43 -15.11
C MET A 1 4.82 16.63 -13.94
N LYS A 2 4.07 16.50 -12.83
CA LYS A 2 4.48 15.64 -11.72
C LYS A 2 4.35 14.17 -12.13
N PRO A 3 5.25 13.27 -11.69
CA PRO A 3 5.09 11.84 -11.89
C PRO A 3 3.81 11.34 -11.21
N LYS A 4 3.09 10.43 -11.87
CA LYS A 4 1.88 9.81 -11.33
C LYS A 4 2.26 8.55 -10.55
N ILE A 5 1.86 8.49 -9.29
CA ILE A 5 2.16 7.38 -8.38
C ILE A 5 0.86 6.71 -7.97
N LEU A 6 0.79 5.39 -8.16
CA LEU A 6 -0.20 4.57 -7.49
C LEU A 6 0.33 4.17 -6.11
N LEU A 7 -0.33 4.59 -5.05
CA LEU A 7 0.05 4.29 -3.66
C LEU A 7 -0.87 3.20 -3.10
N LEU A 8 -0.34 2.00 -2.90
CA LEU A 8 -1.02 0.87 -2.26
C LEU A 8 -0.57 0.79 -0.79
N SER A 9 -1.37 1.37 0.09
CA SER A 9 -1.09 1.45 1.53
C SER A 9 -1.88 0.41 2.31
N ASN A 10 -1.31 -0.11 3.39
CA ASN A 10 -1.96 -1.02 4.33
C ASN A 10 -2.38 -0.32 5.62
N SER A 11 -1.64 0.71 6.03
CA SER A 11 -1.89 1.48 7.23
C SER A 11 -2.23 2.94 6.91
N MET A 12 -3.17 3.51 7.67
CA MET A 12 -3.48 4.95 7.58
C MET A 12 -2.26 5.81 7.92
N LEU A 13 -1.37 5.33 8.80
CA LEU A 13 -0.16 6.07 9.16
C LEU A 13 0.76 6.23 7.96
N PHE A 14 1.09 5.14 7.26
CA PHE A 14 1.92 5.18 6.06
C PHE A 14 1.26 5.99 4.96
N HIS A 15 -0.04 5.74 4.73
CA HIS A 15 -0.84 6.48 3.75
C HIS A 15 -0.72 8.00 3.94
N PHE A 16 -1.05 8.50 5.14
CA PHE A 16 -1.00 9.93 5.42
C PHE A 16 0.42 10.48 5.37
N SER A 17 1.39 9.72 5.90
CA SER A 17 2.79 10.14 5.90
C SER A 17 3.29 10.31 4.46
N PHE A 18 3.04 9.34 3.59
CA PHE A 18 3.44 9.41 2.18
C PHE A 18 2.74 10.56 1.46
N CYS A 19 1.41 10.62 1.51
CA CYS A 19 0.65 11.67 0.82
C CYS A 19 1.05 13.08 1.32
N SER A 20 1.32 13.26 2.61
CA SER A 20 1.73 14.54 3.17
C SER A 20 3.16 14.94 2.77
N LEU A 21 4.11 14.00 2.88
CA LEU A 21 5.53 14.25 2.59
C LEU A 21 5.77 14.53 1.10
N TYR A 22 5.04 13.85 0.22
CA TYR A 22 5.31 13.83 -1.22
C TYR A 22 4.28 14.56 -2.10
N LYS A 23 3.27 15.23 -1.52
CA LYS A 23 2.24 16.00 -2.26
C LYS A 23 2.79 17.01 -3.28
N ASN A 24 3.97 17.56 -3.01
CA ASN A 24 4.60 18.56 -3.88
C ASN A 24 5.43 17.91 -4.99
N GLU A 25 5.79 16.64 -4.84
CA GLU A 25 6.71 15.92 -5.73
C GLU A 25 5.95 15.04 -6.72
N PHE A 26 4.85 14.40 -6.26
CA PHE A 26 4.06 13.46 -7.07
C PHE A 26 2.58 13.85 -7.15
N GLU A 27 1.93 13.39 -8.21
CA GLU A 27 0.49 13.23 -8.26
C GLU A 27 0.16 11.82 -7.76
N VAL A 28 -0.43 11.71 -6.57
CA VAL A 28 -0.63 10.42 -5.89
C VAL A 28 -2.08 9.99 -6.05
N THR A 29 -2.29 8.81 -6.62
CA THR A 29 -3.58 8.09 -6.60
C THR A 29 -3.56 7.10 -5.45
N PRO A 30 -4.27 7.36 -4.34
CA PRO A 30 -4.06 6.62 -3.11
C PRO A 30 -5.11 5.52 -2.92
N TYR A 31 -4.63 4.30 -2.64
CA TYR A 31 -5.43 3.11 -2.40
C TYR A 31 -5.06 2.56 -1.02
N LEU A 32 -6.05 2.39 -0.15
CA LEU A 32 -5.88 1.72 1.13
C LEU A 32 -6.38 0.30 0.95
N LEU A 33 -5.48 -0.68 0.94
CA LEU A 33 -5.74 -2.08 0.57
C LEU A 33 -6.84 -2.72 1.42
N ARG A 34 -7.04 -2.26 2.66
CA ARG A 34 -8.13 -2.70 3.54
C ARG A 34 -9.51 -2.13 3.16
N TYR A 35 -9.55 -1.02 2.45
CA TYR A 35 -10.74 -0.23 2.16
C TYR A 35 -10.83 0.10 0.66
N LEU A 36 -10.46 -0.85 -0.20
CA LEU A 36 -10.48 -0.68 -1.67
C LEU A 36 -11.89 -0.46 -2.25
N ASN A 37 -12.92 -0.77 -1.47
CA ASN A 37 -14.31 -0.47 -1.80
C ASN A 37 -14.74 0.96 -1.42
N LYS A 38 -13.83 1.81 -0.96
CA LYS A 38 -14.07 3.20 -0.57
C LYS A 38 -13.32 4.15 -1.49
N ASN A 39 -13.95 5.27 -1.80
CA ASN A 39 -13.35 6.36 -2.55
C ASN A 39 -12.56 7.28 -1.60
N LEU A 40 -11.24 7.13 -1.64
CA LEU A 40 -10.29 7.93 -0.87
C LEU A 40 -10.05 9.33 -1.48
N GLU A 41 -10.71 9.71 -2.55
CA GLU A 41 -10.71 11.12 -2.99
C GLU A 41 -11.70 11.96 -2.16
N SER A 42 -12.66 11.32 -1.48
CA SER A 42 -13.65 11.99 -0.64
C SER A 42 -13.15 12.22 0.78
N GLN A 43 -13.11 13.49 1.20
CA GLN A 43 -12.75 13.89 2.57
C GLN A 43 -13.67 13.23 3.63
N ALA A 44 -14.96 13.07 3.31
CA ALA A 44 -15.93 12.44 4.20
C ALA A 44 -15.65 10.94 4.37
N GLU A 45 -15.32 10.23 3.28
CA GLU A 45 -14.96 8.81 3.35
C GLU A 45 -13.62 8.60 4.07
N HIS A 46 -12.66 9.51 3.86
CA HIS A 46 -11.41 9.55 4.62
C HIS A 46 -11.65 9.61 6.13
N PHE A 47 -12.47 10.56 6.58
CA PHE A 47 -12.78 10.72 7.99
C PHE A 47 -13.53 9.50 8.56
N HIS A 48 -14.45 8.94 7.77
CA HIS A 48 -15.17 7.73 8.14
C HIS A 48 -14.22 6.54 8.38
N ILE A 49 -13.27 6.31 7.47
CA ILE A 49 -12.26 5.23 7.61
C ILE A 49 -11.38 5.46 8.83
N GLN A 50 -10.97 6.70 9.08
CA GLN A 50 -10.17 7.04 10.27
C GLN A 50 -10.91 6.70 11.57
N ILE A 51 -12.20 7.02 11.66
CA ILE A 51 -13.03 6.65 12.81
C ILE A 51 -13.15 5.12 12.93
N GLN A 52 -13.37 4.41 11.82
CA GLN A 52 -13.45 2.95 11.82
C GLN A 52 -12.15 2.30 12.34
N GLU A 53 -11.00 2.79 11.91
CA GLU A 53 -9.68 2.32 12.38
C GLU A 53 -9.49 2.56 13.88
N GLN A 54 -9.87 3.74 14.39
CA GLN A 54 -9.83 4.02 15.82
C GLN A 54 -10.73 3.08 16.63
N LYS A 55 -11.94 2.81 16.14
CA LYS A 55 -12.88 1.86 16.78
C LYS A 55 -12.31 0.44 16.78
N ARG A 56 -11.77 -0.04 15.65
CA ARG A 56 -11.13 -1.37 15.55
C ARG A 56 -10.00 -1.55 16.54
N ARG A 57 -9.08 -0.56 16.63
CA ARG A 57 -7.97 -0.59 17.59
C ARG A 57 -8.45 -0.70 19.03
N LYS A 58 -9.51 0.04 19.40
CA LYS A 58 -10.12 -0.06 20.73
C LYS A 58 -10.72 -1.45 20.99
N LEU A 59 -11.41 -2.04 20.01
CA LEU A 59 -12.02 -3.36 20.15
C LEU A 59 -10.96 -4.49 20.22
N TYR A 60 -9.87 -4.38 19.47
CA TYR A 60 -8.74 -5.30 19.57
C TYR A 60 -8.09 -5.25 20.96
N LYS A 61 -7.82 -4.06 21.49
CA LYS A 61 -7.29 -3.90 22.86
C LYS A 61 -8.20 -4.51 23.92
N LYS A 62 -9.49 -4.64 23.63
CA LYS A 62 -10.49 -5.30 24.48
C LYS A 62 -10.64 -6.81 24.21
N GLY A 63 -9.85 -7.38 23.30
CA GLY A 63 -9.91 -8.79 22.92
C GLY A 63 -11.15 -9.18 22.08
N VAL A 64 -11.94 -8.22 21.62
CA VAL A 64 -13.22 -8.46 20.93
C VAL A 64 -13.02 -8.71 19.43
N LEU A 65 -11.94 -8.20 18.86
CA LEU A 65 -11.59 -8.40 17.46
C LEU A 65 -10.22 -9.06 17.35
N SER A 66 -10.04 -9.84 16.28
CA SER A 66 -8.72 -10.26 15.80
C SER A 66 -7.86 -9.07 15.42
N ASP A 67 -6.56 -9.32 15.17
CA ASP A 67 -5.57 -8.28 14.88
C ASP A 67 -6.12 -7.22 13.89
N PRO A 68 -6.25 -5.95 14.33
CA PRO A 68 -6.82 -4.90 13.53
C PRO A 68 -6.00 -4.64 12.29
N ASN A 69 -4.70 -4.99 12.31
CA ASN A 69 -3.76 -4.82 11.23
C ASN A 69 -3.84 -5.93 10.17
N ARG A 70 -4.57 -7.02 10.43
CA ARG A 70 -4.76 -8.09 9.44
C ARG A 70 -5.39 -7.54 8.17
N ILE A 71 -4.68 -7.69 7.06
CA ILE A 71 -5.14 -7.27 5.74
C ILE A 71 -6.21 -8.25 5.26
N ILE A 72 -7.25 -7.71 4.61
CA ILE A 72 -8.26 -8.49 3.90
C ILE A 72 -8.11 -8.16 2.41
N LEU A 73 -7.05 -8.69 1.80
CA LEU A 73 -6.88 -8.68 0.35
C LEU A 73 -7.65 -9.88 -0.20
N THR A 74 -8.52 -9.65 -1.17
CA THR A 74 -9.21 -10.71 -1.90
C THR A 74 -8.78 -10.71 -3.36
N ASN A 75 -8.96 -11.82 -4.07
CA ASN A 75 -8.68 -11.88 -5.52
C ASN A 75 -9.42 -10.78 -6.28
N LYS A 76 -10.67 -10.47 -5.89
CA LYS A 76 -11.45 -9.37 -6.48
C LYS A 76 -10.75 -8.02 -6.28
N SER A 77 -10.25 -7.78 -5.07
CA SER A 77 -9.51 -6.55 -4.73
C SER A 77 -8.21 -6.42 -5.52
N ILE A 78 -7.49 -7.52 -5.69
CA ILE A 78 -6.25 -7.57 -6.49
C ILE A 78 -6.55 -7.27 -7.96
N GLN A 79 -7.58 -7.90 -8.52
CA GLN A 79 -8.02 -7.64 -9.90
C GLN A 79 -8.40 -6.18 -10.12
N GLN A 80 -9.10 -5.55 -9.17
CA GLN A 80 -9.42 -4.13 -9.22
C GLN A 80 -8.16 -3.25 -9.30
N VAL A 81 -7.13 -3.56 -8.51
CA VAL A 81 -5.85 -2.84 -8.57
C VAL A 81 -5.15 -3.04 -9.92
N VAL A 82 -5.11 -4.27 -10.42
CA VAL A 82 -4.47 -4.58 -11.71
C VAL A 82 -5.20 -3.87 -12.86
N GLU A 83 -6.52 -3.83 -12.83
CA GLU A 83 -7.33 -3.11 -13.81
C GLU A 83 -7.04 -1.59 -13.77
N GLN A 84 -6.90 -1.02 -12.58
CA GLN A 84 -6.46 0.38 -12.43
C GLN A 84 -5.09 0.64 -13.03
N CYS A 85 -4.14 -0.28 -12.88
CA CYS A 85 -2.82 -0.18 -13.51
C CYS A 85 -2.88 -0.29 -15.04
N LYS A 86 -3.86 -1.01 -15.60
CA LYS A 86 -4.04 -1.14 -17.06
C LYS A 86 -4.72 0.07 -17.68
N ASN A 87 -5.66 0.67 -16.95
CA ASN A 87 -6.50 1.76 -17.45
C ASN A 87 -5.86 3.15 -17.25
N ASN A 88 -4.78 3.24 -16.48
CA ASN A 88 -4.11 4.50 -16.17
C ASN A 88 -2.60 4.38 -16.36
N GLU A 89 -1.97 5.48 -16.77
CA GLU A 89 -0.52 5.56 -16.86
C GLU A 89 0.07 6.03 -15.53
N TYR A 90 0.76 5.12 -14.84
CA TYR A 90 1.54 5.42 -13.64
C TYR A 90 3.03 5.35 -13.95
N THR A 91 3.78 6.29 -13.41
CA THR A 91 5.24 6.28 -13.49
C THR A 91 5.84 5.21 -12.58
N LYS A 92 5.19 4.94 -11.44
CA LYS A 92 5.65 3.96 -10.45
C LYS A 92 4.52 3.57 -9.50
N ILE A 93 4.60 2.36 -8.96
CA ILE A 93 3.71 1.84 -7.91
C ILE A 93 4.51 1.77 -6.61
N ILE A 94 3.94 2.32 -5.55
CA ILE A 94 4.46 2.20 -4.18
C ILE A 94 3.55 1.28 -3.39
N VAL A 95 4.09 0.22 -2.80
CA VAL A 95 3.33 -0.77 -2.04
C VAL A 95 3.86 -0.87 -0.61
N GLU A 96 3.02 -0.60 0.37
CA GLU A 96 3.28 -0.96 1.76
C GLU A 96 2.90 -2.43 1.97
N ILE A 97 3.81 -3.23 2.48
CA ILE A 97 3.61 -4.62 2.87
C ILE A 97 3.59 -4.68 4.40
N SER A 98 2.53 -5.26 4.96
CA SER A 98 2.40 -5.37 6.40
C SER A 98 3.10 -6.62 6.93
N SER A 99 2.70 -7.81 6.47
CA SER A 99 3.15 -9.08 7.06
C SER A 99 3.82 -10.02 6.08
N GLY A 100 3.74 -9.74 4.78
CA GLY A 100 4.20 -10.64 3.72
C GLY A 100 3.25 -11.82 3.54
N SER A 101 1.94 -11.59 3.62
CA SER A 101 0.94 -12.66 3.46
C SER A 101 0.96 -13.24 2.04
N LYS A 102 0.35 -14.42 1.88
CA LYS A 102 0.19 -15.04 0.55
C LYS A 102 -0.53 -14.11 -0.43
N GLU A 103 -1.54 -13.38 0.04
CA GLU A 103 -2.32 -12.45 -0.75
C GLU A 103 -1.49 -11.22 -1.15
N GLU A 104 -0.64 -10.71 -0.27
CA GLU A 104 0.31 -9.64 -0.59
C GLU A 104 1.33 -10.10 -1.65
N LEU A 105 1.82 -11.34 -1.56
CA LEU A 105 2.69 -11.93 -2.58
C LEU A 105 1.99 -12.10 -3.93
N ILE A 106 0.72 -12.53 -3.94
CA ILE A 106 -0.08 -12.63 -5.17
C ILE A 106 -0.24 -11.23 -5.78
N LEU A 107 -0.57 -10.21 -4.99
CA LEU A 107 -0.66 -8.84 -5.46
C LEU A 107 0.66 -8.40 -6.12
N LEU A 108 1.80 -8.61 -5.48
CA LEU A 108 3.10 -8.23 -6.04
C LEU A 108 3.42 -8.96 -7.35
N LYS A 109 3.10 -10.25 -7.45
CA LYS A 109 3.25 -11.04 -8.68
C LYS A 109 2.42 -10.44 -9.83
N GLU A 110 1.16 -10.13 -9.56
CA GLU A 110 0.27 -9.50 -10.55
C GLU A 110 0.76 -8.11 -10.98
N LEU A 111 1.24 -7.30 -10.04
CA LEU A 111 1.80 -5.98 -10.33
C LEU A 111 3.07 -6.06 -11.18
N ASN A 112 3.91 -7.08 -10.98
CA ASN A 112 5.13 -7.29 -11.77
C ASN A 112 4.83 -7.51 -13.26
N HIS A 113 3.62 -7.94 -13.62
CA HIS A 113 3.18 -8.08 -15.00
C HIS A 113 2.76 -6.75 -15.67
N THR A 114 2.62 -5.66 -14.90
CA THR A 114 2.09 -4.37 -15.41
C THR A 114 3.11 -3.50 -16.13
N LYS A 115 4.39 -3.91 -16.21
CA LYS A 115 5.55 -3.12 -16.71
C LYS A 115 5.82 -1.82 -15.95
N ILE A 116 4.99 -1.46 -14.96
CA ILE A 116 5.18 -0.28 -14.14
C ILE A 116 6.19 -0.63 -13.03
N PRO A 117 7.21 0.20 -12.80
CA PRO A 117 8.15 -0.01 -11.71
C PRO A 117 7.47 -0.13 -10.34
N VAL A 118 7.83 -1.13 -9.54
CA VAL A 118 7.26 -1.35 -8.20
C VAL A 118 8.31 -1.11 -7.13
N SER A 119 8.00 -0.29 -6.13
CA SER A 119 8.77 -0.20 -4.89
C SER A 119 7.97 -0.65 -3.69
N ILE A 120 8.62 -1.45 -2.85
CA ILE A 120 8.01 -2.06 -1.67
C ILE A 120 8.54 -1.37 -0.41
N PHE A 121 7.64 -1.01 0.50
CA PHE A 121 7.92 -0.64 1.88
C PHE A 121 7.48 -1.76 2.78
N THR A 122 8.38 -2.35 3.55
CA THR A 122 8.04 -3.45 4.45
C THR A 122 8.32 -3.09 5.90
N HIS A 123 7.41 -3.52 6.79
CA HIS A 123 7.66 -3.60 8.23
C HIS A 123 8.31 -4.93 8.64
N SER A 124 8.21 -5.92 7.76
CA SER A 124 8.62 -7.30 8.01
C SER A 124 10.10 -7.51 7.72
N THR A 125 10.80 -8.14 8.65
CA THR A 125 12.14 -8.73 8.46
C THR A 125 12.06 -10.21 8.06
N ASN A 126 10.91 -10.68 7.55
CA ASN A 126 10.74 -12.09 7.19
C ASN A 126 11.55 -12.44 5.94
N ASP A 127 12.67 -13.13 6.15
CA ASP A 127 13.62 -13.51 5.10
C ASP A 127 12.98 -14.29 3.94
N LYS A 128 11.94 -15.10 4.20
CA LYS A 128 11.26 -15.85 3.14
C LYS A 128 10.44 -14.96 2.21
N PHE A 129 9.71 -13.98 2.77
CA PHE A 129 9.00 -13.00 1.95
C PHE A 129 10.01 -12.16 1.15
N LEU A 130 11.10 -11.75 1.80
CA LEU A 130 12.15 -10.96 1.16
C LEU A 130 12.84 -11.73 0.03
N SER A 131 13.07 -13.04 0.16
CA SER A 131 13.61 -13.85 -0.93
C SER A 131 12.63 -13.97 -2.09
N GLU A 132 11.36 -14.26 -1.82
CA GLU A 132 10.34 -14.35 -2.88
C GLU A 132 10.10 -13.00 -3.58
N ALA A 133 10.20 -11.89 -2.85
CA ALA A 133 10.09 -10.54 -3.39
C ALA A 133 11.33 -10.11 -4.19
N LYS A 134 12.52 -10.64 -3.86
CA LYS A 134 13.75 -10.41 -4.64
C LYS A 134 13.73 -11.13 -5.98
N ASP A 135 13.06 -12.28 -6.05
CA ASP A 135 12.89 -13.03 -7.30
C ASP A 135 11.86 -12.36 -8.24
N LEU A 136 11.08 -11.42 -7.73
CA LEU A 136 10.26 -10.52 -8.53
C LEU A 136 11.13 -9.34 -8.99
N ASN A 137 10.87 -8.78 -10.18
CA ASN A 137 11.56 -7.59 -10.68
C ASN A 137 11.09 -6.31 -9.94
N VAL A 138 11.14 -6.34 -8.62
CA VAL A 138 10.81 -5.20 -7.76
C VAL A 138 11.97 -4.22 -7.88
N ASN A 139 11.69 -3.02 -8.39
CA ASN A 139 12.70 -2.00 -8.62
C ASN A 139 13.39 -1.53 -7.35
N SER A 140 12.71 -1.56 -6.19
CA SER A 140 13.34 -1.19 -4.92
C SER A 140 12.60 -1.78 -3.72
N LEU A 141 13.36 -2.23 -2.72
CA LEU A 141 12.86 -2.66 -1.42
C LEU A 141 13.35 -1.67 -0.35
N PHE A 142 12.43 -1.16 0.45
CA PHE A 142 12.67 -0.17 1.49
C PHE A 142 12.12 -0.64 2.85
N HIS A 143 12.78 -0.23 3.92
CA HIS A 143 12.17 -0.30 5.25
C HIS A 143 11.21 0.87 5.43
N LEU A 144 10.19 0.72 6.27
CA LEU A 144 9.25 1.81 6.55
C LEU A 144 9.95 3.10 7.01
N THR A 145 11.03 2.98 7.78
CA THR A 145 11.84 4.11 8.25
C THR A 145 12.47 4.91 7.11
N ASP A 146 12.68 4.30 5.94
CA ASP A 146 13.18 4.99 4.74
C ASP A 146 12.15 5.98 4.17
N LEU A 147 10.88 5.92 4.60
CA LEU A 147 9.82 6.83 4.15
C LEU A 147 10.19 8.31 4.33
N PHE A 148 10.98 8.64 5.34
CA PHE A 148 11.41 10.03 5.59
C PHE A 148 12.64 10.44 4.77
N ASN A 149 13.33 9.48 4.15
CA ASN A 149 14.60 9.68 3.43
C ASN A 149 14.48 9.42 1.91
N LEU A 150 13.29 9.16 1.38
CA LEU A 150 13.12 8.84 -0.06
C LEU A 150 13.50 9.97 -1.00
N LYS A 151 13.51 11.23 -0.54
CA LYS A 151 13.85 12.39 -1.38
C LYS A 151 15.20 12.26 -2.10
N THR A 152 16.11 11.43 -1.58
CA THR A 152 17.44 11.21 -2.17
C THR A 152 17.57 9.90 -2.96
N ARG A 153 16.48 9.13 -3.13
CA ARG A 153 16.50 7.76 -3.70
C ARG A 153 15.55 7.55 -4.89
N PHE A 154 14.89 8.61 -5.36
CA PHE A 154 14.04 8.61 -6.55
C PHE A 154 14.77 9.17 -7.76
#